data_AF-A0A9D2P3F4-F1
#
_entry.id   AF-A0A9D2P3F4-F1
#
_cell.length_a   1.000
_cell.length_b   1.000
_cell.length_c   1.000
_cell.angle_alpha   90.00
_cell.angle_beta   90.00
_cell.angle_gamma   90.00
#
_symmetry.space_group_name_H-M   'P 1'
#
loop_
_entity.id
_entity.type
_entity.pdbx_description
1 polymer ?
#
loop_
_entity_poly.entity_id
_entity_poly.type
_entity_poly.pdbx_seq_one_letter_code
_entity_poly.pdbx_strand_id
1 'polypeptide(L)'
;MGKLIKYELRKQRTSRMVIFIALAIALICFWAGVLFMNNALMGGSVAAMVFGAVFVLFYTGIEGILVFNRDLRTKQSYMLWMLPRSIWEILGAKFISAILQMLIVFGVSCVAVGISTAGAVLTIGGLSDFLRMIHEMSKVFVQGGLNWGDLISLAFLLFLAWTLIIMTGFLAVILARTVLVKSRFAGLLAVILFFVINFVIERVYDVMYKIPFIASANNVGALGWTVWDVIFYVVVCLALFGVSGVLAEKKLSV
;
A
#
# COMPACT_ATOMS: atom_id res chain seq x y z
N MET A 1 -14.55 -9.42 -14.92
CA MET A 1 -13.69 -8.64 -13.99
C MET A 1 -14.28 -7.33 -13.45
N GLY A 2 -14.51 -6.27 -14.25
CA GLY A 2 -14.78 -4.91 -13.73
C GLY A 2 -15.97 -4.77 -12.75
N LYS A 3 -17.05 -5.54 -12.95
CA LYS A 3 -18.20 -5.56 -12.03
C LYS A 3 -17.84 -6.14 -10.64
N LEU A 4 -16.95 -7.13 -10.58
CA LEU A 4 -16.45 -7.72 -9.32
C LEU A 4 -15.55 -6.75 -8.57
N ILE A 5 -14.64 -6.07 -9.27
CA ILE A 5 -13.78 -5.03 -8.68
C ILE A 5 -14.63 -3.92 -8.07
N LYS A 6 -15.65 -3.44 -8.80
CA LYS A 6 -16.59 -2.42 -8.29
C LYS A 6 -17.33 -2.90 -7.04
N TYR A 7 -17.68 -4.19 -6.96
CA TYR A 7 -18.33 -4.78 -5.80
C TYR A 7 -17.40 -4.77 -4.57
N GLU A 8 -16.15 -5.20 -4.72
CA GLU A 8 -15.18 -5.21 -3.62
C GLU A 8 -14.86 -3.79 -3.12
N LEU A 9 -14.67 -2.84 -4.04
CA LEU A 9 -14.49 -1.43 -3.67
C LEU A 9 -15.70 -0.81 -2.95
N ARG A 10 -16.90 -1.35 -3.18
CA ARG A 10 -18.12 -0.93 -2.47
C ARG A 10 -18.16 -1.55 -1.07
N LYS A 11 -17.67 -2.77 -0.91
CA LYS A 11 -17.60 -3.47 0.37
C LYS A 11 -16.67 -2.78 1.37
N GLN A 12 -15.54 -2.25 0.89
CA GLN A 12 -14.58 -1.46 1.67
C GLN A 12 -14.94 0.03 1.74
N ARG A 13 -16.17 0.43 1.36
CA ARG A 13 -16.57 1.84 1.32
C ARG A 13 -16.64 2.47 2.70
N THR A 14 -17.15 1.76 3.71
CA THR A 14 -17.40 2.31 5.05
C THR A 14 -16.10 2.69 5.75
N SER A 15 -15.11 1.81 5.73
CA SER A 15 -13.78 2.09 6.27
C SER A 15 -13.06 3.20 5.53
N ARG A 16 -13.11 3.19 4.18
CA ARG A 16 -12.56 4.29 3.37
C ARG A 16 -13.22 5.63 3.69
N MET A 17 -14.53 5.63 3.96
CA MET A 17 -15.25 6.85 4.34
C MET A 17 -14.76 7.39 5.69
N VAL A 18 -14.50 6.52 6.67
CA VAL A 18 -13.94 6.93 7.98
C VAL A 18 -12.57 7.60 7.80
N ILE A 19 -11.69 7.01 6.98
CA ILE A 19 -10.37 7.59 6.68
C ILE A 19 -10.51 8.97 6.02
N PHE A 20 -11.41 9.10 5.04
CA PHE A 20 -11.66 10.38 4.37
C PHE A 20 -12.26 11.44 5.30
N ILE A 21 -13.14 11.04 6.23
CA ILE A 21 -13.68 11.96 7.23
C ILE A 21 -12.56 12.44 8.17
N ALA A 22 -11.71 11.54 8.66
CA ALA A 22 -10.58 11.91 9.53
C ALA A 22 -9.62 12.87 8.81
N LEU A 23 -9.33 12.62 7.54
CA LEU A 23 -8.50 13.48 6.70
C LEU A 23 -9.17 14.84 6.44
N ALA A 24 -10.49 14.86 6.21
CA ALA A 24 -11.26 16.09 6.06
C ALA A 24 -11.26 16.93 7.35
N ILE A 25 -11.40 16.30 8.52
CA ILE A 25 -11.31 16.99 9.81
C ILE A 25 -9.92 17.63 9.98
N ALA A 26 -8.85 16.90 9.65
CA ALA A 26 -7.51 17.46 9.70
C ALA A 26 -7.34 18.67 8.76
N LEU A 27 -7.93 18.61 7.54
CA LEU A 27 -7.90 19.72 6.59
C LEU A 27 -8.66 20.95 7.12
N ILE A 28 -9.82 20.73 7.74
CA ILE A 28 -10.59 21.82 8.35
C ILE A 28 -9.81 22.44 9.52
N CYS A 29 -9.18 21.63 10.37
CA CYS A 29 -8.31 22.13 11.44
C CYS A 29 -7.13 22.94 10.88
N PHE A 30 -6.55 22.53 9.75
CA PHE A 30 -5.51 23.28 9.08
C PHE A 30 -5.99 24.66 8.62
N TRP A 31 -7.10 24.72 7.88
CA TRP A 31 -7.67 25.98 7.41
C TRP A 31 -8.16 26.87 8.55
N ALA A 32 -8.69 26.30 9.63
CA ALA A 32 -9.00 27.05 10.85
C ALA A 32 -7.73 27.64 11.48
N GLY A 33 -6.62 26.89 11.48
CA GLY A 33 -5.32 27.37 11.98
C GLY A 33 -4.80 28.55 11.18
N VAL A 34 -4.99 28.53 9.86
CA VAL A 34 -4.71 29.66 8.97
C VAL A 34 -5.59 30.87 9.32
N LEU A 35 -6.91 30.68 9.47
CA LEU A 35 -7.84 31.78 9.76
C LEU A 35 -7.60 32.44 11.13
N PHE A 36 -7.27 31.65 12.15
CA PHE A 36 -6.98 32.14 13.51
C PHE A 36 -5.51 32.54 13.70
N MET A 37 -4.69 32.55 12.63
CA MET A 37 -3.26 32.86 12.66
C MET A 37 -2.49 32.08 13.74
N ASN A 38 -2.90 30.83 14.00
CA ASN A 38 -2.29 29.99 15.01
C ASN A 38 -1.30 29.01 14.37
N ASN A 39 -0.02 29.37 14.39
CA ASN A 39 1.07 28.59 13.84
C ASN A 39 1.18 27.18 14.44
N ALA A 40 0.83 27.01 15.72
CA ALA A 40 0.86 25.71 16.39
C ALA A 40 -0.24 24.78 15.86
N LEU A 41 -1.44 25.32 15.60
CA LEU A 41 -2.55 24.54 15.04
C LEU A 41 -2.28 24.17 13.57
N MET A 42 -1.69 25.09 12.81
CA MET A 42 -1.33 24.87 11.42
C MET A 42 -0.22 23.83 11.27
N GLY A 43 0.88 23.97 12.02
CA GLY A 43 1.96 22.98 12.03
C GLY A 43 1.52 21.62 12.59
N GLY A 44 0.73 21.62 13.66
CA GLY A 44 0.20 20.41 14.28
C GLY A 44 -0.73 19.62 13.36
N SER A 45 -1.56 20.29 12.57
CA SER A 45 -2.45 19.63 11.61
C SER A 45 -1.69 19.05 10.41
N VAL A 46 -0.68 19.73 9.87
CA VAL A 46 0.20 19.17 8.82
C VAL A 46 0.96 17.95 9.34
N ALA A 47 1.54 18.04 10.53
CA ALA A 47 2.22 16.90 11.16
C ALA A 47 1.26 15.72 11.37
N ALA A 48 0.05 15.98 11.89
CA ALA A 48 -0.98 14.95 12.07
C ALA A 48 -1.40 14.30 10.75
N MET A 49 -1.46 15.04 9.64
CA MET A 49 -1.75 14.45 8.32
C MET A 49 -0.59 13.58 7.81
N VAL A 50 0.66 13.99 7.99
CA VAL A 50 1.84 13.20 7.57
C VAL A 50 1.92 11.90 8.37
N PHE A 51 1.83 11.97 9.70
CA PHE A 51 1.80 10.78 10.55
C PHE A 51 0.55 9.93 10.26
N GLY A 52 -0.61 10.58 10.10
CA GLY A 52 -1.86 9.93 9.73
C GLY A 52 -1.76 9.17 8.41
N ALA A 53 -1.11 9.73 7.39
CA ALA A 53 -0.92 9.09 6.09
C ALA A 53 -0.13 7.78 6.21
N VAL A 54 0.92 7.76 7.05
CA VAL A 54 1.68 6.52 7.32
C VAL A 54 0.81 5.47 8.01
N PHE A 55 0.07 5.83 9.06
CA PHE A 55 -0.83 4.87 9.73
C PHE A 55 -1.97 4.36 8.84
N VAL A 56 -2.49 5.22 7.98
CA VAL A 56 -3.54 4.88 7.01
C VAL A 56 -3.03 3.86 5.99
N LEU A 57 -1.76 3.95 5.56
CA LEU A 57 -1.14 2.92 4.72
C LEU A 57 -1.16 1.54 5.41
N PHE A 58 -0.68 1.46 6.66
CA PHE A 58 -0.71 0.22 7.43
C PHE A 58 -2.13 -0.32 7.62
N TYR A 59 -3.07 0.54 8.01
CA TYR A 59 -4.46 0.18 8.26
C TYR A 59 -5.12 -0.41 7.00
N THR A 60 -4.96 0.23 5.84
CA THR A 60 -5.59 -0.24 4.59
C THR A 60 -5.04 -1.59 4.14
N GLY A 61 -3.75 -1.86 4.34
CA GLY A 61 -3.15 -3.17 4.07
C GLY A 61 -3.72 -4.27 4.96
N ILE A 62 -3.79 -4.03 6.27
CA ILE A 62 -4.34 -5.00 7.25
C ILE A 62 -5.82 -5.25 7.00
N GLU A 63 -6.59 -4.18 6.75
CA GLU A 63 -8.02 -4.30 6.48
C GLU A 63 -8.29 -5.16 5.24
N GLY A 64 -7.52 -4.98 4.16
CA GLY A 64 -7.61 -5.82 2.97
C GLY A 64 -7.49 -7.32 3.31
N ILE A 65 -6.48 -7.68 4.11
CA ILE A 65 -6.22 -9.06 4.56
C ILE A 65 -7.35 -9.58 5.47
N LEU A 66 -7.84 -8.74 6.39
CA LEU A 66 -8.92 -9.12 7.31
C LEU A 66 -10.26 -9.32 6.61
N VAL A 67 -10.61 -8.44 5.66
CA VAL A 67 -11.82 -8.57 4.84
C VAL A 67 -11.73 -9.87 4.04
N PHE A 68 -10.57 -10.16 3.45
CA PHE A 68 -10.36 -11.42 2.74
C PHE A 68 -10.48 -12.66 3.64
N ASN A 69 -9.89 -12.64 4.84
CA ASN A 69 -10.02 -13.74 5.81
C ASN A 69 -11.47 -13.93 6.29
N ARG A 70 -12.21 -12.84 6.50
CA ARG A 70 -13.63 -12.90 6.86
C ARG A 70 -14.47 -13.46 5.72
N ASP A 71 -14.14 -13.13 4.49
CA ASP A 71 -14.81 -13.66 3.31
C ASP A 71 -14.63 -15.16 3.18
N LEU A 72 -13.43 -15.68 3.47
CA LEU A 72 -13.17 -17.11 3.51
C LEU A 72 -13.84 -17.82 4.69
N ARG A 73 -14.03 -17.13 5.83
CA ARG A 73 -14.63 -17.70 7.05
C ARG A 73 -16.16 -17.78 7.01
N THR A 74 -16.82 -16.84 6.35
CA THR A 74 -18.28 -16.67 6.44
C THR A 74 -19.01 -17.44 5.35
N LYS A 75 -20.30 -17.76 5.55
CA LYS A 75 -21.15 -18.42 4.53
C LYS A 75 -21.21 -17.66 3.18
N GLN A 76 -20.81 -16.38 3.15
CA GLN A 76 -20.64 -15.61 1.92
C GLN A 76 -19.53 -16.15 1.01
N SER A 77 -18.53 -16.88 1.56
CA SER A 77 -17.54 -17.63 0.79
C SER A 77 -18.24 -18.57 -0.18
N TYR A 78 -19.11 -19.45 0.34
CA TYR A 78 -19.83 -20.47 -0.44
C TYR A 78 -20.60 -19.86 -1.63
N MET A 79 -21.22 -18.71 -1.42
CA MET A 79 -21.99 -18.02 -2.47
C MET A 79 -21.10 -17.41 -3.56
N LEU A 80 -19.86 -17.05 -3.21
CA LEU A 80 -18.84 -16.53 -4.13
C LEU A 80 -18.27 -17.65 -5.03
N TRP A 81 -18.15 -18.88 -4.51
CA TRP A 81 -17.68 -20.05 -5.27
C TRP A 81 -18.78 -20.72 -6.11
N MET A 82 -20.06 -20.41 -5.86
CA MET A 82 -21.20 -20.87 -6.68
C MET A 82 -21.47 -19.99 -7.91
N LEU A 83 -20.74 -18.89 -8.09
CA LEU A 83 -20.86 -18.05 -9.29
C LEU A 83 -20.22 -18.78 -10.49
N PRO A 84 -20.82 -18.74 -11.70
CA PRO A 84 -20.21 -19.28 -12.92
C PRO A 84 -19.10 -18.34 -13.42
N ARG A 85 -18.08 -18.13 -12.59
CA ARG A 85 -16.92 -17.25 -12.81
C ARG A 85 -15.69 -17.97 -12.28
N SER A 86 -14.55 -17.83 -12.96
CA SER A 86 -13.36 -18.55 -12.54
C SER A 86 -12.82 -18.00 -11.21
N ILE A 87 -12.19 -18.88 -10.44
CA ILE A 87 -11.57 -18.58 -9.15
C ILE A 87 -10.51 -17.50 -9.31
N TRP A 88 -9.77 -17.54 -10.41
CA TRP A 88 -8.81 -16.54 -10.84
C TRP A 88 -9.44 -15.16 -11.06
N GLU A 89 -10.66 -15.10 -11.60
CA GLU A 89 -11.38 -13.82 -11.76
C GLU A 89 -11.76 -13.19 -10.42
N ILE A 90 -12.17 -14.01 -9.46
CA ILE A 90 -12.60 -13.57 -8.13
C ILE A 90 -11.40 -13.11 -7.30
N LEU A 91 -10.35 -13.93 -7.25
CA LEU A 91 -9.12 -13.67 -6.51
C LEU A 91 -8.36 -12.48 -7.12
N GLY A 92 -8.27 -12.43 -8.46
CA GLY A 92 -7.73 -11.28 -9.19
C GLY A 92 -8.49 -9.98 -8.93
N ALA A 93 -9.83 -10.02 -8.91
CA ALA A 93 -10.62 -8.83 -8.59
C ALA A 93 -10.33 -8.29 -7.18
N LYS A 94 -10.11 -9.16 -6.19
CA LYS A 94 -9.75 -8.78 -4.83
C LYS A 94 -8.36 -8.15 -4.72
N PHE A 95 -7.37 -8.71 -5.41
CA PHE A 95 -6.03 -8.14 -5.48
C PHE A 95 -6.03 -6.77 -6.14
N ILE A 96 -6.66 -6.66 -7.32
CA ILE A 96 -6.75 -5.39 -8.04
C ILE A 96 -7.54 -4.36 -7.23
N SER A 97 -8.61 -4.75 -6.53
CA SER A 97 -9.34 -3.82 -5.67
C SER A 97 -8.50 -3.34 -4.49
N ALA A 98 -7.68 -4.19 -3.88
CA ALA A 98 -6.79 -3.81 -2.77
C ALA A 98 -5.69 -2.84 -3.24
N ILE A 99 -5.05 -3.12 -4.38
CA ILE A 99 -4.05 -2.24 -4.98
C ILE A 99 -4.66 -0.89 -5.35
N LEU A 100 -5.83 -0.89 -6.00
CA LEU A 100 -6.53 0.32 -6.39
C LEU A 100 -7.00 1.13 -5.17
N GLN A 101 -7.48 0.46 -4.11
CA GLN A 101 -7.85 1.13 -2.87
C GLN A 101 -6.64 1.83 -2.25
N MET A 102 -5.49 1.15 -2.18
CA MET A 102 -4.26 1.74 -1.66
C MET A 102 -3.86 2.98 -2.45
N LEU A 103 -3.85 2.89 -3.79
CA LEU A 103 -3.50 4.00 -4.67
C LEU A 103 -4.41 5.21 -4.44
N ILE A 104 -5.72 4.99 -4.32
CA ILE A 104 -6.69 6.07 -4.06
C ILE A 104 -6.44 6.71 -2.69
N VAL A 105 -6.33 5.91 -1.63
CA VAL A 105 -6.19 6.44 -0.27
C VAL A 105 -4.86 7.18 -0.11
N PHE A 106 -3.76 6.58 -0.55
CA PHE A 106 -2.44 7.20 -0.50
C PHE A 106 -2.37 8.46 -1.37
N GLY A 107 -2.93 8.42 -2.59
CA GLY A 107 -2.98 9.56 -3.50
C GLY A 107 -3.73 10.74 -2.89
N VAL A 108 -4.92 10.50 -2.31
CA VAL A 108 -5.70 11.56 -1.64
C VAL A 108 -4.95 12.12 -0.43
N SER A 109 -4.29 11.29 0.38
CA SER A 109 -3.47 11.74 1.50
C SER A 109 -2.29 12.59 1.07
N CYS A 110 -1.56 12.19 0.02
CA CYS A 110 -0.43 12.96 -0.50
C CYS A 110 -0.89 14.33 -1.03
N VAL A 111 -1.99 14.36 -1.80
CA VAL A 111 -2.56 15.59 -2.32
C VAL A 111 -3.01 16.52 -1.19
N ALA A 112 -3.65 15.99 -0.15
CA ALA A 112 -4.10 16.79 0.99
C ALA A 112 -2.92 17.41 1.76
N VAL A 113 -1.85 16.65 2.00
CA VAL A 113 -0.62 17.16 2.62
C VAL A 113 0.04 18.22 1.73
N GLY A 114 0.12 17.98 0.42
CA GLY A 114 0.69 18.92 -0.54
C GLY A 114 -0.06 20.25 -0.58
N ILE A 115 -1.40 20.21 -0.64
CA ILE A 115 -2.26 21.40 -0.62
C ILE A 115 -2.11 22.16 0.70
N SER A 116 -2.06 21.46 1.84
CA SER A 116 -1.94 22.11 3.15
C SER A 116 -0.58 22.77 3.32
N THR A 117 0.49 22.09 2.90
CA THR A 117 1.85 22.66 2.93
C THR A 117 1.96 23.87 2.01
N ALA A 118 1.40 23.79 0.79
CA ALA A 118 1.35 24.92 -0.12
C ALA A 118 0.54 26.10 0.45
N GLY A 119 -0.64 25.82 1.02
CA GLY A 119 -1.49 26.82 1.67
C GLY A 119 -0.79 27.54 2.82
N ALA A 120 -0.07 26.80 3.67
CA ALA A 120 0.67 27.35 4.81
C ALA A 120 1.75 28.36 4.38
N VAL A 121 2.40 28.08 3.26
CA VAL A 121 3.50 28.90 2.76
C VAL A 121 2.97 30.13 2.04
N LEU A 122 1.86 29.99 1.29
CA LEU A 122 1.19 31.12 0.66
C LEU A 122 0.62 32.12 1.66
N THR A 123 0.15 31.67 2.82
CA THR A 123 -0.41 32.54 3.85
C THR A 123 0.65 33.26 4.69
N ILE A 124 1.85 32.70 4.80
CA ILE A 124 2.95 33.26 5.60
C ILE A 124 3.93 34.10 4.74
N GLY A 125 4.22 33.72 3.50
CA GLY A 125 5.23 34.37 2.65
C GLY A 125 4.78 34.74 1.23
N GLY A 126 3.52 34.46 0.84
CA GLY A 126 3.02 34.75 -0.51
C GLY A 126 3.56 33.81 -1.61
N LEU A 127 3.17 34.06 -2.87
CA LEU A 127 3.43 33.17 -4.02
C LEU A 127 4.93 33.08 -4.38
N SER A 128 5.67 34.17 -4.23
CA SER A 128 7.10 34.23 -4.50
C SER A 128 7.91 33.37 -3.55
N ASP A 129 7.53 33.33 -2.27
CA ASP A 129 8.23 32.53 -1.26
C ASP A 129 7.85 31.06 -1.37
N PHE A 130 6.62 30.74 -1.80
CA PHE A 130 6.24 29.37 -2.16
C PHE A 130 7.05 28.81 -3.33
N LEU A 131 7.21 29.59 -4.40
CA LEU A 131 8.04 29.18 -5.54
C LEU A 131 9.51 29.07 -5.18
N ARG A 132 10.03 29.98 -4.33
CA ARG A 132 11.39 29.87 -3.79
C ARG A 132 11.56 28.64 -2.91
N MET A 133 10.59 28.30 -2.06
CA MET A 133 10.63 27.08 -1.26
C MET A 133 10.60 25.82 -2.11
N ILE A 134 9.76 25.74 -3.16
CA ILE A 134 9.79 24.60 -4.10
C ILE A 134 11.17 24.48 -4.73
N HIS A 135 11.75 25.62 -5.14
CA HIS A 135 13.07 25.64 -5.75
C HIS A 135 14.17 25.26 -4.73
N GLU A 136 14.09 25.71 -3.49
CA GLU A 136 15.03 25.36 -2.42
C GLU A 136 14.89 23.91 -2.00
N MET A 137 13.68 23.38 -1.83
CA MET A 137 13.44 21.94 -1.63
C MET A 137 14.04 21.16 -2.79
N SER A 138 13.79 21.57 -4.04
CA SER A 138 14.40 20.92 -5.21
C SER A 138 15.92 20.95 -5.15
N LYS A 139 16.51 22.04 -4.68
CA LYS A 139 17.96 22.24 -4.60
C LYS A 139 18.57 21.46 -3.44
N VAL A 140 17.91 21.38 -2.29
CA VAL A 140 18.32 20.56 -1.14
C VAL A 140 18.24 19.07 -1.49
N PHE A 141 17.19 18.65 -2.20
CA PHE A 141 17.08 17.28 -2.70
C PHE A 141 18.18 16.95 -3.73
N VAL A 142 18.42 17.84 -4.70
CA VAL A 142 19.46 17.66 -5.73
C VAL A 142 20.88 17.78 -5.16
N GLN A 143 21.14 18.67 -4.20
CA GLN A 143 22.43 18.79 -3.50
C GLN A 143 22.68 17.61 -2.54
N GLY A 144 21.62 16.97 -2.03
CA GLY A 144 21.70 15.70 -1.29
C GLY A 144 22.01 14.48 -2.18
N GLY A 145 22.23 14.68 -3.49
CA GLY A 145 22.54 13.62 -4.45
C GLY A 145 21.31 12.87 -5.00
N LEU A 146 20.10 13.22 -4.57
CA LEU A 146 18.86 12.59 -5.03
C LEU A 146 18.32 13.30 -6.27
N ASN A 147 18.28 12.60 -7.40
CA ASN A 147 17.60 13.10 -8.59
C ASN A 147 16.07 13.00 -8.43
N TRP A 148 15.32 13.83 -9.14
CA TRP A 148 13.86 13.70 -9.23
C TRP A 148 13.41 12.31 -9.70
N GLY A 149 14.19 11.68 -10.57
CA GLY A 149 13.98 10.29 -10.99
C GLY A 149 14.10 9.29 -9.83
N ASP A 150 15.03 9.52 -8.90
CA ASP A 150 15.25 8.65 -7.74
C ASP A 150 14.06 8.71 -6.78
N LEU A 151 13.46 9.90 -6.60
CA LEU A 151 12.29 10.09 -5.74
C LEU A 151 11.04 9.38 -6.31
N ILE A 152 10.85 9.45 -7.63
CA ILE A 152 9.79 8.70 -8.32
C ILE A 152 10.05 7.20 -8.20
N SER A 153 11.30 6.76 -8.38
CA SER A 153 11.67 5.36 -8.21
C SER A 153 11.44 4.87 -6.77
N LEU A 154 11.67 5.73 -5.77
CA LEU A 154 11.39 5.46 -4.36
C LEU A 154 9.93 5.30 -4.07
N ALA A 155 9.10 6.22 -4.56
CA ALA A 155 7.66 6.12 -4.41
C ALA A 155 7.13 4.84 -5.07
N PHE A 156 7.67 4.47 -6.24
CA PHE A 156 7.28 3.26 -6.96
C PHE A 156 7.74 1.98 -6.26
N LEU A 157 8.97 1.94 -5.73
CA LEU A 157 9.47 0.80 -4.95
C LEU A 157 8.70 0.62 -3.64
N LEU A 158 8.39 1.72 -2.94
CA LEU A 158 7.56 1.67 -1.74
C LEU A 158 6.17 1.11 -2.05
N PHE A 159 5.58 1.52 -3.19
CA PHE A 159 4.32 0.97 -3.68
C PHE A 159 4.41 -0.53 -4.00
N LEU A 160 5.49 -0.98 -4.66
CA LEU A 160 5.72 -2.40 -4.96
C LEU A 160 5.93 -3.23 -3.69
N ALA A 161 6.78 -2.77 -2.77
CA ALA A 161 7.03 -3.44 -1.49
C ALA A 161 5.73 -3.59 -0.70
N TRP A 162 4.89 -2.55 -0.69
CA TRP A 162 3.58 -2.63 -0.03
C TRP A 162 2.62 -3.60 -0.72
N THR A 163 2.62 -3.63 -2.05
CA THR A 163 1.84 -4.60 -2.81
C THR A 163 2.27 -6.04 -2.49
N LEU A 164 3.58 -6.27 -2.31
CA LEU A 164 4.12 -7.57 -1.90
C LEU A 164 3.64 -7.97 -0.49
N ILE A 165 3.59 -7.03 0.46
CA ILE A 165 3.03 -7.27 1.80
C ILE A 165 1.56 -7.72 1.72
N ILE A 166 0.73 -7.09 0.87
CA ILE A 166 -0.67 -7.52 0.70
C ILE A 166 -0.76 -8.91 0.05
N MET A 167 0.06 -9.16 -0.99
CA MET A 167 0.14 -10.45 -1.69
C MET A 167 0.52 -11.59 -0.76
N THR A 168 1.57 -11.40 0.04
CA THR A 168 2.00 -12.38 1.05
C THR A 168 0.92 -12.59 2.11
N GLY A 169 0.23 -11.53 2.54
CA GLY A 169 -0.91 -11.61 3.46
C GLY A 169 -2.05 -12.48 2.94
N PHE A 170 -2.45 -12.32 1.68
CA PHE A 170 -3.51 -13.15 1.09
C PHE A 170 -3.06 -14.60 0.95
N LEU A 171 -1.83 -14.86 0.51
CA LEU A 171 -1.30 -16.22 0.40
C LEU A 171 -1.23 -16.90 1.77
N ALA A 172 -0.78 -16.19 2.80
CA ALA A 172 -0.73 -16.70 4.17
C ALA A 172 -2.13 -17.06 4.71
N VAL A 173 -3.14 -16.23 4.42
CA VAL A 173 -4.54 -16.51 4.79
C VAL A 173 -5.08 -17.72 4.05
N ILE A 174 -4.82 -17.85 2.74
CA ILE A 174 -5.25 -19.03 1.94
C ILE A 174 -4.62 -20.29 2.53
N LEU A 175 -3.29 -20.31 2.72
CA LEU A 175 -2.59 -21.46 3.29
C LEU A 175 -3.14 -21.81 4.67
N ALA A 176 -3.32 -20.83 5.55
CA ALA A 176 -3.83 -21.09 6.88
C ALA A 176 -5.23 -21.73 6.87
N ARG A 177 -6.08 -21.31 5.93
CA ARG A 177 -7.42 -21.89 5.75
C ARG A 177 -7.37 -23.28 5.13
N THR A 178 -6.40 -23.56 4.26
CA THR A 178 -6.22 -24.92 3.70
C THR A 178 -5.71 -25.92 4.73
N VAL A 179 -4.89 -25.48 5.69
CA VAL A 179 -4.36 -26.35 6.77
C VAL A 179 -5.36 -26.50 7.91
N LEU A 180 -6.04 -25.41 8.30
CA LEU A 180 -6.97 -25.38 9.43
C LEU A 180 -8.40 -24.98 9.00
N VAL A 181 -9.04 -25.88 8.25
CA VAL A 181 -10.36 -25.67 7.58
C VAL A 181 -11.45 -25.13 8.51
N LYS A 182 -11.53 -25.61 9.76
CA LYS A 182 -12.60 -25.22 10.73
C LYS A 182 -12.10 -24.58 12.04
N SER A 183 -10.80 -24.39 12.22
CA SER A 183 -10.26 -23.95 13.51
C SER A 183 -10.32 -22.43 13.68
N ARG A 184 -10.72 -22.00 14.88
CA ARG A 184 -10.61 -20.60 15.35
C ARG A 184 -9.18 -20.07 15.36
N PHE A 185 -8.18 -20.96 15.41
CA PHE A 185 -6.76 -20.61 15.41
C PHE A 185 -6.16 -20.34 14.02
N ALA A 186 -6.93 -20.52 12.94
CA ALA A 186 -6.46 -20.28 11.58
C ALA A 186 -5.97 -18.83 11.35
N GLY A 187 -6.50 -17.84 12.09
CA GLY A 187 -6.01 -16.47 12.02
C GLY A 187 -4.59 -16.31 12.57
N LEU A 188 -4.27 -16.97 13.68
CA LEU A 188 -2.95 -16.91 14.31
C LEU A 188 -1.91 -17.64 13.44
N LEU A 189 -2.29 -18.78 12.88
CA LEU A 189 -1.45 -19.49 11.92
C LEU A 189 -1.18 -18.67 10.65
N ALA A 190 -2.15 -17.88 10.17
CA ALA A 190 -1.92 -16.96 9.05
C ALA A 190 -0.88 -15.89 9.37
N VAL A 191 -0.86 -15.36 10.60
CA VAL A 191 0.16 -14.40 11.04
C VAL A 191 1.55 -15.04 11.07
N ILE A 192 1.66 -16.27 11.60
CA ILE A 192 2.94 -17.00 11.62
C ILE A 192 3.42 -17.25 10.19
N LEU A 193 2.55 -17.75 9.32
CA LEU A 193 2.88 -17.98 7.91
C LEU A 193 3.29 -16.69 7.20
N PHE A 194 2.65 -15.57 7.49
CA PHE A 194 3.00 -14.27 6.93
C PHE A 194 4.46 -13.90 7.19
N PHE A 195 4.92 -14.05 8.44
CA PHE A 195 6.33 -13.79 8.78
C PHE A 195 7.28 -14.82 8.14
N VAL A 196 6.90 -16.09 8.10
CA VAL A 196 7.72 -17.14 7.46
C VAL A 196 7.90 -16.86 5.96
N ILE A 197 6.82 -16.48 5.27
CA ILE A 197 6.88 -16.18 3.83
C ILE A 197 7.73 -14.92 3.58
N ASN A 198 7.57 -13.86 4.38
CA ASN A 198 8.39 -12.66 4.25
C ASN A 198 9.87 -12.97 4.50
N PHE A 199 10.19 -13.76 5.53
CA PHE A 199 11.57 -14.20 5.79
C PHE A 199 12.17 -14.99 4.61
N VAL A 200 11.39 -15.85 3.96
CA VAL A 200 11.85 -16.56 2.75
C VAL A 200 12.09 -15.57 1.60
N ILE A 201 11.20 -14.61 1.38
CA ILE A 201 11.36 -13.60 0.33
C ILE A 201 12.61 -12.75 0.56
N GLU A 202 12.85 -12.29 1.79
CA GLU A 202 14.06 -11.56 2.18
C GLU A 202 15.31 -12.40 1.92
N ARG A 203 15.28 -13.70 2.27
CA ARG A 203 16.43 -14.59 2.02
C ARG A 203 16.70 -14.81 0.54
N VAL A 204 15.67 -14.86 -0.30
CA VAL A 204 15.81 -14.95 -1.77
C VAL A 204 16.37 -13.64 -2.32
N TYR A 205 15.92 -12.50 -1.78
CA TYR A 205 16.46 -11.18 -2.12
C TYR A 205 17.96 -11.07 -1.80
N ASP A 206 18.40 -11.52 -0.62
CA ASP A 206 19.82 -11.57 -0.26
C ASP A 206 20.65 -12.44 -1.20
N VAL A 207 20.08 -13.57 -1.65
CA VAL A 207 20.75 -14.47 -2.59
C VAL A 207 20.89 -13.82 -3.97
N MET A 208 19.90 -13.05 -4.41
CA MET A 208 19.95 -12.29 -5.66
C MET A 208 21.14 -11.32 -5.67
N TYR A 209 21.37 -10.62 -4.56
CA TYR A 209 22.49 -9.68 -4.41
C TYR A 209 23.88 -10.34 -4.36
N LYS A 210 23.95 -11.66 -4.13
CA LYS A 210 25.22 -12.41 -4.20
C LYS A 210 25.63 -12.79 -5.62
N ILE A 211 24.75 -12.60 -6.61
CA ILE A 211 25.05 -12.93 -8.00
C ILE A 211 25.95 -11.82 -8.58
N PRO A 212 27.17 -12.13 -9.08
CA PRO A 212 28.14 -11.13 -9.53
C PRO A 212 27.61 -10.17 -10.60
N PHE A 213 26.71 -10.65 -11.47
CA PHE A 213 26.07 -9.86 -12.53
C PHE A 213 25.10 -8.79 -11.99
N ILE A 214 24.44 -9.06 -10.86
CA ILE A 214 23.49 -8.14 -10.22
C ILE A 214 24.26 -7.19 -9.29
N ALA A 215 25.28 -7.70 -8.59
CA ALA A 215 26.19 -6.89 -7.76
C ALA A 215 27.01 -5.87 -8.58
N SER A 216 27.24 -6.15 -9.87
CA SER A 216 27.93 -5.23 -10.79
C SER A 216 26.99 -4.29 -11.55
N ALA A 217 25.67 -4.44 -11.38
CA ALA A 217 24.71 -3.55 -12.03
C ALA A 217 24.79 -2.16 -11.37
N ASN A 218 24.98 -1.12 -12.20
CA ASN A 218 25.09 0.25 -11.73
C ASN A 218 23.93 0.63 -10.79
N ASN A 219 24.29 1.18 -9.63
CA ASN A 219 23.36 1.86 -8.73
C ASN A 219 22.71 3.02 -9.51
N VAL A 220 21.41 2.97 -9.71
CA VAL A 220 20.66 4.07 -10.31
C VAL A 220 20.26 4.99 -9.16
N GLY A 221 21.02 6.08 -8.99
CA GLY A 221 20.75 7.11 -7.99
C GLY A 221 21.56 6.97 -6.69
N ALA A 222 21.53 8.01 -5.87
CA ALA A 222 22.28 8.08 -4.59
C ALA A 222 21.80 7.07 -3.52
N LEU A 223 20.69 6.37 -3.76
CA LEU A 223 20.09 5.40 -2.85
C LEU A 223 20.63 3.96 -3.02
N GLY A 224 21.46 3.71 -4.02
CA GLY A 224 22.05 2.37 -4.23
C GLY A 224 21.07 1.32 -4.75
N TRP A 225 19.95 1.73 -5.37
CA TRP A 225 18.95 0.81 -5.91
C TRP A 225 19.19 0.50 -7.37
N THR A 226 18.85 -0.73 -7.76
CA THR A 226 19.06 -1.24 -9.11
C THR A 226 17.72 -1.54 -9.78
N VAL A 227 17.69 -1.52 -11.11
CA VAL A 227 16.52 -1.97 -11.89
C VAL A 227 16.12 -3.41 -11.52
N TRP A 228 17.07 -4.21 -11.03
CA TRP A 228 16.84 -5.57 -10.55
C TRP A 228 15.92 -5.64 -9.33
N ASP A 229 15.90 -4.62 -8.47
CA ASP A 229 14.97 -4.56 -7.33
C ASP A 229 13.52 -4.51 -7.80
N VAL A 230 13.24 -3.62 -8.74
CA VAL A 230 11.92 -3.46 -9.33
C VAL A 230 11.48 -4.77 -9.99
N ILE A 231 12.36 -5.39 -10.77
CA ILE A 231 12.10 -6.68 -11.44
C ILE A 231 11.82 -7.76 -10.39
N PHE A 232 12.63 -7.84 -9.34
CA PHE A 232 12.45 -8.82 -8.26
C PHE A 232 11.07 -8.69 -7.61
N TYR A 233 10.69 -7.48 -7.17
CA TYR A 233 9.39 -7.26 -6.53
C TYR A 233 8.23 -7.63 -7.46
N VAL A 234 8.31 -7.28 -8.74
CA VAL A 234 7.27 -7.62 -9.73
C VAL A 234 7.18 -9.14 -9.93
N VAL A 235 8.31 -9.82 -10.12
CA VAL A 235 8.35 -11.28 -10.31
C VAL A 235 7.82 -12.02 -9.10
N VAL A 236 8.21 -11.62 -7.89
CA VAL A 236 7.72 -12.22 -6.65
C VAL A 236 6.21 -11.98 -6.47
N CYS A 237 5.71 -10.78 -6.77
CA CYS A 237 4.27 -10.50 -6.77
C CYS A 237 3.50 -11.42 -7.73
N LEU A 238 4.00 -11.62 -8.95
CA LEU A 238 3.38 -12.51 -9.94
C LEU A 238 3.42 -13.98 -9.47
N ALA A 239 4.55 -14.41 -8.88
CA ALA A 239 4.69 -15.76 -8.34
C ALA A 239 3.72 -16.00 -7.17
N LEU A 240 3.62 -15.07 -6.22
CA LEU A 240 2.68 -15.15 -5.09
C LEU A 240 1.22 -15.17 -5.58
N PHE A 241 0.90 -14.37 -6.60
CA PHE A 241 -0.42 -14.38 -7.22
C PHE A 241 -0.73 -15.73 -7.88
N GLY A 242 0.21 -16.28 -8.64
CA GLY A 242 0.09 -17.58 -9.29
C GLY A 242 -0.11 -18.71 -8.28
N VAL A 243 0.72 -18.77 -7.23
CA VAL A 243 0.61 -19.77 -6.17
C VAL A 243 -0.72 -19.64 -5.42
N SER A 244 -1.15 -18.41 -5.13
CA SER A 244 -2.45 -18.14 -4.48
C SER A 244 -3.62 -18.64 -5.34
N GLY A 245 -3.59 -18.40 -6.66
CA GLY A 245 -4.63 -18.85 -7.58
C GLY A 245 -4.70 -20.38 -7.71
N VAL A 246 -3.56 -21.06 -7.85
CA VAL A 246 -3.50 -22.54 -7.93
C VAL A 246 -3.99 -23.19 -6.63
N LEU A 247 -3.59 -22.65 -5.48
CA LEU A 247 -4.05 -23.16 -4.17
C LEU A 247 -5.56 -22.94 -3.98
N ALA A 248 -6.06 -21.79 -4.40
CA ALA A 248 -7.48 -21.50 -4.33
C ALA A 248 -8.29 -22.43 -5.23
N GLU A 249 -7.82 -22.68 -6.46
CA GLU A 249 -8.49 -23.60 -7.37
C GLU A 249 -8.54 -25.02 -6.84
N LYS A 250 -7.42 -25.55 -6.34
CA LYS A 250 -7.37 -26.97 -5.89
C LYS A 250 -8.04 -27.24 -4.54
N LYS A 251 -8.14 -26.24 -3.65
CA LYS A 251 -8.56 -26.46 -2.25
C LYS A 251 -9.76 -25.64 -1.80
N LEU A 252 -10.19 -24.63 -2.57
CA LEU A 252 -11.40 -23.86 -2.27
C LEU A 252 -12.56 -24.16 -3.26
N SER A 253 -12.32 -24.86 -4.39
CA SER A 253 -13.40 -25.40 -5.21
C SER A 253 -13.98 -26.66 -4.54
N VAL A 254 -15.10 -26.51 -3.84
CA VAL A 254 -15.99 -27.63 -3.50
C VAL A 254 -17.29 -27.41 -4.25
#